data_AF-A0A9D8JX39-F1
#
_entry.id   AF-A0A9D8JX39-F1
#
_cell.length_a   1.000
_cell.length_b   1.000
_cell.length_c   1.000
_cell.angle_alpha   90.00
_cell.angle_beta   90.00
_cell.angle_gamma   90.00
#
_symmetry.space_group_name_H-M   'P 1'
#
loop_
_entity.id
_entity.type
_entity.pdbx_description
1 polymer ?
#
loop_
_entity_poly.entity_id
_entity_poly.type
_entity_poly.pdbx_seq_one_letter_code
_entity_poly.pdbx_strand_id
1 'polypeptide(L)'
;MIRPFESSILRYLLRALVPAILLFGLYVIAHGEVSPGGGFQGGAIMGAGIVLARLTLERRRWAVVLSTKSALVIALIGGLITFGVGVVPLLAGANFLDYSALPLPADDGKVLPHFTLRSVGIFLFELGVAMMVMSVMVVIFDHLADYTDDR
;
A
#
# COMPACT_ATOMS: atom_id res chain seq x y z
N MET A 1 1.35 -27.76 -0.84
CA MET A 1 2.61 -27.62 -0.05
C MET A 1 3.63 -26.65 -0.67
N ILE A 2 3.62 -25.36 -0.31
CA ILE A 2 4.68 -24.41 -0.70
C ILE A 2 5.91 -24.69 0.18
N ARG A 3 6.87 -25.46 -0.35
CA ARG A 3 8.18 -25.62 0.31
C ARG A 3 9.05 -24.41 -0.02
N PRO A 4 9.73 -23.82 0.97
CA PRO A 4 10.66 -22.74 0.68
C PRO A 4 11.85 -23.28 -0.13
N PHE A 5 12.40 -22.46 -1.04
CA PHE A 5 13.41 -22.89 -2.02
C PHE A 5 14.52 -23.76 -1.42
N GLU A 6 14.85 -24.86 -2.10
CA GLU A 6 15.89 -25.81 -1.67
C GLU A 6 17.30 -25.19 -1.77
N SER A 7 17.50 -24.26 -2.70
CA SER A 7 18.76 -23.51 -2.81
C SER A 7 18.86 -22.42 -1.74
N SER A 8 19.79 -22.61 -0.80
CA SER A 8 20.13 -21.61 0.21
C SER A 8 20.54 -20.28 -0.41
N ILE A 9 21.32 -20.31 -1.50
CA ILE A 9 21.80 -19.10 -2.20
C ILE A 9 20.61 -18.29 -2.72
N LEU A 10 19.66 -18.96 -3.39
CA LEU A 10 18.47 -18.30 -3.92
C LEU A 10 17.65 -17.67 -2.79
N ARG A 11 17.47 -18.39 -1.68
CA ARG A 11 16.73 -17.88 -0.52
C ARG A 11 17.36 -16.61 0.07
N TYR A 12 18.69 -16.57 0.20
CA TYR A 12 19.39 -15.39 0.71
C TYR A 12 19.27 -14.20 -0.25
N LEU A 13 19.47 -14.41 -1.55
CA LEU A 13 19.37 -13.35 -2.55
C LEU A 13 17.97 -12.74 -2.61
N LEU A 14 16.93 -13.58 -2.69
CA LEU A 14 15.55 -13.11 -2.74
C LEU A 14 15.16 -12.34 -1.47
N ARG A 15 15.62 -12.80 -0.30
CA ARG A 15 15.37 -12.10 0.97
C ARG A 15 16.08 -10.75 1.05
N ALA A 16 17.25 -10.62 0.46
CA ALA A 16 17.97 -9.34 0.35
C ALA A 16 17.29 -8.36 -0.62
N LEU A 17 16.56 -8.85 -1.62
CA LEU A 17 15.80 -8.01 -2.57
C LEU A 17 14.53 -7.41 -1.98
N VAL A 18 13.88 -8.08 -1.01
CA VAL A 18 12.64 -7.61 -0.37
C VAL A 18 12.71 -6.12 0.06
N PRO A 19 13.69 -5.66 0.86
CA PRO A 19 13.75 -4.25 1.25
C PRO A 19 13.92 -3.30 0.06
N ALA A 20 14.66 -3.69 -0.98
CA ALA A 20 14.82 -2.88 -2.19
C ALA A 20 13.49 -2.74 -2.96
N ILE A 21 12.72 -3.83 -3.06
CA ILE A 21 11.38 -3.83 -3.68
C ILE A 21 10.42 -2.94 -2.90
N LEU A 22 10.41 -3.04 -1.56
CA LEU A 22 9.54 -2.21 -0.72
C LEU A 22 9.90 -0.72 -0.82
N LEU A 23 11.20 -0.40 -0.81
CA LEU A 23 11.67 0.98 -0.98
C LEU A 23 11.31 1.53 -2.36
N PHE A 24 11.44 0.72 -3.41
CA PHE A 24 11.03 1.10 -4.76
C PHE A 24 9.51 1.33 -4.85
N GLY A 25 8.70 0.48 -4.21
CA GLY A 25 7.26 0.69 -4.10
C GLY A 25 6.91 2.01 -3.42
N LEU A 26 7.57 2.35 -2.31
CA LEU A 26 7.41 3.65 -1.65
C LEU A 26 7.79 4.82 -2.55
N TYR A 27 8.87 4.70 -3.32
CA TYR A 27 9.27 5.71 -4.30
C TYR A 27 8.18 5.94 -5.36
N VAL A 28 7.61 4.86 -5.92
CA VAL A 28 6.55 4.92 -6.94
C VAL A 28 5.28 5.57 -6.40
N ILE A 29 4.95 5.37 -5.11
CA ILE A 29 3.83 6.05 -4.45
C ILE A 29 4.15 7.53 -4.27
N ALA A 30 5.32 7.86 -3.72
CA ALA A 30 5.72 9.24 -3.42
C ALA A 30 5.86 10.13 -4.67
N HIS A 31 6.17 9.55 -5.83
CA HIS A 31 6.37 10.27 -7.09
C HIS A 31 5.25 10.04 -8.10
N GLY A 32 4.09 9.53 -7.66
CA GLY A 32 2.94 9.25 -8.54
C GLY A 32 2.41 10.46 -9.30
N GLU A 33 2.51 11.65 -8.71
CA GLU A 33 2.06 12.90 -9.35
C GLU A 33 3.00 13.38 -10.47
N VAL A 34 4.29 13.08 -10.38
CA VAL A 34 5.34 13.63 -11.27
C VAL A 34 5.90 12.61 -12.26
N SER A 35 5.61 11.33 -12.07
CA SER A 35 6.17 10.23 -12.87
C SER A 35 5.09 9.18 -13.19
N PRO A 36 5.26 8.35 -14.24
CA PRO A 36 4.38 7.21 -14.48
C PRO A 36 4.41 6.28 -13.25
N GLY A 37 3.28 6.14 -12.56
CA GLY A 37 3.30 5.58 -11.22
C GLY A 37 1.97 5.70 -10.49
N GLY A 38 2.06 5.75 -9.16
CA GLY A 38 0.94 6.04 -8.27
C GLY A 38 0.59 4.92 -7.30
N GLY A 39 -0.52 5.11 -6.60
CA GLY A 39 -0.94 4.26 -5.49
C GLY A 39 -1.12 2.79 -5.87
N PHE A 40 -1.78 2.51 -6.99
CA PHE A 40 -2.06 1.14 -7.41
C PHE A 40 -0.78 0.37 -7.75
N GLN A 41 0.09 0.95 -8.58
CA GLN A 41 1.32 0.32 -9.03
C GLN A 41 2.31 0.14 -7.89
N GLY A 42 2.49 1.18 -7.07
CA GLY A 42 3.34 1.12 -5.89
C GLY A 42 2.85 0.10 -4.85
N GLY A 43 1.54 0.06 -4.60
CA GLY A 43 0.92 -0.95 -3.75
C GLY A 43 1.11 -2.37 -4.29
N ALA A 44 1.03 -2.57 -5.61
CA ALA A 44 1.28 -3.87 -6.23
C ALA A 44 2.74 -4.32 -6.10
N ILE A 45 3.69 -3.40 -6.27
CA ILE A 45 5.13 -3.65 -6.05
C ILE A 45 5.39 -4.04 -4.60
N MET A 46 4.81 -3.30 -3.64
CA MET A 46 4.94 -3.63 -2.22
C MET A 46 4.31 -4.99 -1.89
N GLY A 47 3.11 -5.26 -2.41
CA GLY A 47 2.44 -6.55 -2.25
C GLY A 47 3.27 -7.71 -2.78
N ALA A 48 3.89 -7.55 -3.97
CA ALA A 48 4.82 -8.53 -4.53
C ALA A 48 6.06 -8.73 -3.64
N GLY A 49 6.60 -7.66 -3.04
CA GLY A 49 7.69 -7.74 -2.06
C GLY A 49 7.34 -8.57 -0.82
N ILE A 50 6.13 -8.39 -0.27
CA ILE A 50 5.64 -9.18 0.87
C ILE A 50 5.39 -10.64 0.48
N VAL A 51 4.82 -10.89 -0.69
CA VAL A 51 4.65 -12.25 -1.23
C VAL A 51 6.01 -12.93 -1.42
N LEU A 52 7.01 -12.23 -1.96
CA LEU A 52 8.37 -12.75 -2.09
C LEU A 52 8.98 -13.10 -0.72
N ALA A 53 8.76 -12.26 0.30
CA ALA A 53 9.17 -12.56 1.67
C ALA A 53 8.54 -13.86 2.17
N ARG A 54 7.25 -14.12 1.87
CA ARG A 54 6.57 -15.37 2.25
C ARG A 54 7.12 -16.59 1.54
N LEU A 55 7.49 -16.48 0.26
CA LEU A 55 8.08 -17.58 -0.49
C LEU A 55 9.50 -17.97 0.01
N THR A 56 10.20 -17.06 0.68
CA THR A 56 11.55 -17.30 1.22
C THR A 56 11.55 -17.68 2.70
N LEU A 57 10.47 -17.37 3.44
CA LEU A 57 10.31 -17.65 4.86
C LEU A 57 9.48 -18.92 5.10
N GLU A 58 9.74 -19.56 6.24
CA GLU A 58 8.85 -20.61 6.74
C GLU A 58 7.49 -20.02 7.12
N ARG A 59 6.41 -20.79 6.89
CA ARG A 59 5.02 -20.37 7.14
C ARG A 59 4.78 -19.79 8.54
N ARG A 60 5.38 -20.40 9.58
CA ARG A 60 5.31 -19.91 10.98
C ARG A 60 5.83 -18.48 11.18
N ARG A 61 6.63 -17.97 10.24
CA ARG A 61 7.25 -16.63 10.28
C ARG A 61 6.54 -15.62 9.38
N TRP A 62 5.52 -16.00 8.61
CA TRP A 62 4.83 -15.08 7.71
C TRP A 62 4.17 -13.91 8.45
N ALA A 63 3.60 -14.19 9.63
CA ALA A 63 2.97 -13.18 10.48
C ALA A 63 3.95 -12.14 11.04
N VAL A 64 5.27 -12.43 11.05
CA VAL A 64 6.31 -11.47 11.49
C VAL A 64 6.46 -10.33 10.48
N VAL A 65 6.22 -10.61 9.19
CA VAL A 65 6.29 -9.59 8.13
C VAL A 65 4.96 -8.84 8.06
N LEU A 66 3.87 -9.56 7.80
CA LEU A 66 2.52 -9.02 7.78
C LEU A 66 1.52 -10.15 7.96
N SER A 67 0.77 -10.11 9.06
CA SER A 67 -0.33 -11.07 9.29
C SER A 67 -1.53 -10.76 8.37
N THR A 68 -2.30 -11.78 8.00
CA THR A 68 -3.51 -11.63 7.17
C THR A 68 -4.54 -10.70 7.82
N LYS A 69 -4.68 -10.77 9.16
CA LYS A 69 -5.56 -9.87 9.92
C LYS A 69 -5.07 -8.42 9.86
N SER A 70 -3.77 -8.20 10.04
CA SER A 70 -3.17 -6.87 9.93
C SER A 70 -3.31 -6.32 8.51
N ALA A 71 -3.13 -7.14 7.48
CA ALA A 71 -3.36 -6.74 6.09
C ALA A 71 -4.81 -6.27 5.88
N LEU A 72 -5.81 -7.02 6.37
CA LEU A 72 -7.22 -6.59 6.29
C LEU A 72 -7.46 -5.25 7.00
N VAL A 73 -6.88 -5.04 8.19
CA VAL A 73 -6.98 -3.76 8.92
C VAL A 73 -6.33 -2.63 8.12
N ILE A 74 -5.16 -2.85 7.53
CA ILE A 74 -4.48 -1.87 6.66
C ILE A 74 -5.33 -1.55 5.43
N ALA A 75 -5.98 -2.55 4.81
CA ALA A 75 -6.89 -2.33 3.70
C ALA A 75 -8.08 -1.45 4.11
N LEU A 76 -8.68 -1.70 5.28
CA LEU A 76 -9.77 -0.89 5.80
C LEU A 76 -9.34 0.54 6.08
N ILE A 77 -8.17 0.74 6.71
CA ILE A 77 -7.59 2.07 6.93
C ILE A 77 -7.35 2.77 5.59
N GLY A 78 -6.78 2.08 4.60
CA GLY A 78 -6.56 2.61 3.27
C GLY A 78 -7.86 3.05 2.59
N GLY A 79 -8.91 2.23 2.68
CA GLY A 79 -10.23 2.57 2.17
C GLY A 79 -10.85 3.77 2.86
N LEU A 80 -10.70 3.88 4.20
CA LEU A 80 -11.15 5.04 4.95
C LEU A 80 -10.39 6.32 4.58
N ILE A 81 -9.09 6.24 4.32
CA ILE A 81 -8.29 7.38 3.84
C ILE A 81 -8.81 7.81 2.46
N THR A 82 -8.89 6.89 1.50
CA THR A 82 -9.34 7.19 0.12
C THR A 82 -10.75 7.77 0.11
N PHE A 83 -11.67 7.19 0.89
CA PHE A 83 -13.05 7.69 1.00
C PHE A 83 -13.10 9.05 1.71
N GLY A 84 -12.37 9.20 2.83
CA GLY A 84 -12.31 10.43 3.60
C GLY A 84 -11.79 11.61 2.78
N VAL A 85 -10.71 11.41 2.02
CA VAL A 85 -10.16 12.44 1.12
C VAL A 85 -11.20 12.91 0.09
N GLY A 86 -12.08 12.03 -0.39
CA GLY A 86 -13.16 12.40 -1.32
C GLY A 86 -14.35 13.08 -0.65
N VAL A 87 -14.71 12.68 0.57
CA VAL A 87 -15.88 13.20 1.29
C VAL A 87 -15.62 14.53 1.99
N VAL A 88 -14.41 14.78 2.48
CA VAL A 88 -14.10 16.04 3.20
C VAL A 88 -14.40 17.29 2.36
N PRO A 89 -14.01 17.38 1.07
CA PRO A 89 -14.42 18.48 0.20
C PRO A 89 -15.93 18.65 0.07
N LEU A 90 -16.69 17.54 0.03
CA LEU A 90 -18.16 17.56 -0.06
C LEU A 90 -18.79 18.19 1.19
N LEU A 91 -18.24 17.89 2.37
CA LEU A 91 -18.68 18.51 3.64
C LEU A 91 -18.36 20.01 3.70
N ALA A 92 -17.36 20.47 2.94
CA ALA A 92 -17.00 21.88 2.80
C ALA A 92 -17.82 22.60 1.69
N GLY A 93 -18.77 21.92 1.04
CA GLY A 93 -19.60 22.48 -0.03
C GLY A 93 -18.99 22.43 -1.43
N ALA A 94 -17.86 21.75 -1.61
CA ALA A 94 -17.24 21.50 -2.90
C ALA A 94 -17.70 20.16 -3.53
N ASN A 95 -17.19 19.83 -4.71
CA ASN A 95 -17.48 18.54 -5.36
C ASN A 95 -16.70 17.39 -4.71
N PHE A 96 -17.19 16.16 -4.87
CA PHE A 96 -16.46 14.95 -4.46
C PHE A 96 -15.08 14.90 -5.13
N LEU A 97 -14.03 14.61 -4.35
CA LEU A 97 -12.61 14.62 -4.77
C LEU A 97 -12.09 15.98 -5.26
N ASP A 98 -12.77 17.08 -4.94
CA ASP A 98 -12.20 18.42 -5.14
C ASP A 98 -11.11 18.71 -4.09
N TYR A 99 -9.90 18.23 -4.36
CA TYR A 99 -8.75 18.36 -3.47
C TYR A 99 -8.41 19.81 -3.13
N SER A 100 -8.82 20.78 -3.97
CA SER A 100 -8.53 22.20 -3.76
C SER A 100 -9.31 22.81 -2.59
N ALA A 101 -10.35 22.11 -2.10
CA ALA A 101 -11.20 22.48 -0.99
C ALA A 101 -10.89 21.70 0.30
N LEU A 102 -9.78 20.95 0.35
CA LEU A 102 -9.34 20.29 1.58
C LEU A 102 -8.96 21.32 2.66
N PRO A 103 -9.55 21.29 3.86
CA PRO A 103 -9.31 22.27 4.93
C PRO A 103 -8.04 21.92 5.72
N LEU A 104 -6.90 21.81 5.03
CA LEU A 104 -5.62 21.52 5.68
C LEU A 104 -4.96 22.82 6.18
N PRO A 105 -4.67 22.92 7.49
CA PRO A 105 -4.04 24.11 8.07
C PRO A 105 -2.58 24.25 7.62
N ALA A 106 -2.17 25.49 7.36
CA ALA A 106 -0.80 25.92 7.14
C ALA A 106 -0.21 26.49 8.45
N ASP A 107 1.12 26.62 8.50
CA ASP A 107 1.86 27.08 9.68
C ASP A 107 1.47 28.50 10.15
N ASP A 108 0.89 29.32 9.27
CA ASP A 108 0.39 30.66 9.59
C ASP A 108 -1.09 30.69 10.03
N GLY A 109 -1.69 29.52 10.25
CA GLY A 109 -3.11 29.37 10.61
C GLY A 109 -4.08 29.57 9.43
N LYS A 110 -3.58 29.78 8.21
CA LYS A 110 -4.41 29.84 6.99
C LYS A 110 -4.52 28.47 6.33
N VAL A 111 -5.33 28.38 5.28
CA VAL A 111 -5.42 27.18 4.44
C VAL A 111 -4.24 27.15 3.47
N LEU A 112 -3.69 25.97 3.20
CA LEU A 112 -2.63 25.79 2.21
C LEU A 112 -3.03 26.32 0.81
N PRO A 113 -2.07 26.75 -0.02
CA PRO A 113 -2.35 27.15 -1.40
C PRO A 113 -3.01 26.00 -2.20
N HIS A 114 -3.93 26.34 -3.11
CA HIS A 114 -4.71 25.35 -3.88
C HIS A 114 -3.85 24.30 -4.60
N PHE A 115 -2.69 24.69 -5.13
CA PHE A 115 -1.76 23.75 -5.77
C PHE A 115 -1.25 22.70 -4.78
N THR A 116 -0.78 23.14 -3.60
CA THR A 116 -0.26 22.25 -2.55
C THR A 116 -1.36 21.34 -1.99
N LEU A 117 -2.58 21.87 -1.78
CA LEU A 117 -3.73 21.06 -1.38
C LEU A 117 -4.04 19.95 -2.37
N ARG A 118 -3.95 20.26 -3.68
CA ARG A 118 -4.19 19.28 -4.73
C ARG A 118 -3.14 18.16 -4.68
N SER A 119 -1.86 18.49 -4.62
CA SER A 119 -0.77 17.51 -4.54
C SER A 119 -0.90 16.63 -3.29
N VAL A 120 -1.18 17.22 -2.12
CA VAL A 120 -1.38 16.47 -0.87
C VAL A 120 -2.63 15.59 -0.95
N GLY A 121 -3.73 16.10 -1.50
CA GLY A 121 -4.97 15.34 -1.67
C GLY A 121 -4.79 14.13 -2.58
N ILE A 122 -4.11 14.31 -3.72
CA ILE A 122 -3.76 13.21 -4.64
C ILE A 122 -2.87 12.20 -3.92
N PHE A 123 -1.80 12.65 -3.26
CA PHE A 123 -0.89 11.76 -2.54
C PHE A 123 -1.61 10.95 -1.45
N LEU A 124 -2.48 11.57 -0.64
CA LEU A 124 -3.27 10.86 0.39
C LEU A 124 -4.22 9.84 -0.22
N PHE A 125 -4.88 10.20 -1.33
CA PHE A 125 -5.74 9.29 -2.07
C PHE A 125 -4.96 8.07 -2.57
N GLU A 126 -3.81 8.31 -3.19
CA GLU A 126 -2.91 7.27 -3.70
C GLU A 126 -2.32 6.40 -2.59
N LEU A 127 -1.97 6.98 -1.44
CA LEU A 127 -1.50 6.25 -0.28
C LEU A 127 -2.57 5.26 0.22
N GLY A 128 -3.83 5.70 0.31
CA GLY A 128 -4.95 4.83 0.68
C GLY A 128 -5.14 3.67 -0.33
N VAL A 129 -5.05 3.97 -1.63
CA VAL A 129 -5.10 2.95 -2.69
C VAL A 129 -3.93 1.96 -2.58
N ALA A 130 -2.72 2.43 -2.33
CA ALA A 130 -1.54 1.58 -2.18
C ALA A 130 -1.68 0.60 -1.01
N MET A 131 -2.17 1.09 0.13
CA MET A 131 -2.45 0.27 1.31
C MET A 131 -3.47 -0.83 1.00
N MET A 132 -4.56 -0.49 0.29
CA MET A 132 -5.58 -1.46 -0.13
C MET A 132 -4.98 -2.52 -1.07
N VAL A 133 -4.28 -2.11 -2.13
CA VAL A 133 -3.74 -3.04 -3.14
C VAL A 133 -2.72 -3.99 -2.53
N MET A 134 -1.74 -3.47 -1.77
CA MET A 134 -0.74 -4.30 -1.08
C MET A 134 -1.42 -5.34 -0.18
N SER A 135 -2.39 -4.90 0.61
CA SER A 135 -3.08 -5.74 1.59
C SER A 135 -3.95 -6.81 0.93
N VAL A 136 -4.71 -6.44 -0.09
CA VAL A 136 -5.57 -7.37 -0.82
C VAL A 136 -4.74 -8.44 -1.53
N MET A 137 -3.62 -8.07 -2.16
CA MET A 137 -2.71 -9.05 -2.76
C MET A 137 -2.19 -10.07 -1.73
N VAL A 138 -1.81 -9.57 -0.55
CA VAL A 138 -1.35 -10.39 0.58
C VAL A 138 -2.43 -11.36 1.07
N VAL A 139 -3.68 -10.88 1.20
CA VAL A 139 -4.82 -11.69 1.65
C VAL A 139 -5.19 -12.76 0.61
N ILE A 140 -5.21 -12.39 -0.68
CA ILE A 140 -5.47 -13.32 -1.78
C ILE A 140 -4.40 -14.41 -1.79
N PHE A 141 -3.12 -14.03 -1.67
CA PHE A 141 -2.03 -15.00 -1.63
C PHE A 141 -2.16 -15.98 -0.47
N ASP A 142 -2.47 -15.51 0.74
CA ASP A 142 -2.69 -16.40 1.90
C ASP A 142 -3.83 -17.38 1.65
N HIS A 143 -4.98 -16.89 1.17
CA HIS A 143 -6.13 -17.76 0.90
C HIS A 143 -5.84 -18.82 -0.15
N LEU A 144 -5.13 -18.47 -1.23
CA LEU A 144 -4.73 -19.43 -2.25
C LEU A 144 -3.70 -20.44 -1.73
N ALA A 145 -2.76 -19.98 -0.91
CA ALA A 145 -1.74 -20.83 -0.31
C ALA A 145 -2.32 -21.81 0.71
N ASP A 146 -3.38 -21.42 1.43
CA ASP A 146 -4.08 -22.27 2.40
C ASP A 146 -5.00 -23.28 1.71
N TYR A 147 -5.74 -22.87 0.67
CA TYR A 147 -6.59 -23.77 -0.12
C TYR A 147 -5.81 -24.95 -0.74
N THR A 148 -4.53 -24.75 -1.06
CA THR A 148 -3.68 -25.79 -1.66
C THR A 148 -3.12 -26.78 -0.62
N ASP A 149 -3.30 -26.54 0.68
CA ASP A 149 -2.81 -27.41 1.76
C ASP A 149 -3.90 -28.36 2.29
N ASP A 150 -5.19 -28.02 2.09
CA ASP A 150 -6.33 -28.86 2.45
C ASP A 150 -6.58 -30.03 1.46
N ARG A 151 -5.73 -30.18 0.43
CA ARG A 151 -5.76 -31.25 -0.58
C ARG A 151 -4.48 -32.07 -0.57
#